data_AF-A0A382Z4T1-F1
#
_entry.id   AF-A0A382Z4T1-F1
#
_cell.length_a   1.000
_cell.length_b   1.000
_cell.length_c   1.000
_cell.angle_alpha   90.00
_cell.angle_beta   90.00
_cell.angle_gamma   90.00
#
_symmetry.space_group_name_H-M   'P 1'
#
loop_
_entity.id
_entity.type
_entity.pdbx_description
1 polymer ?
#
loop_
_entity_poly.entity_id
_entity_poly.type
_entity_poly.pdbx_seq_one_letter_code
_entity_poly.pdbx_strand_id
1 'polypeptide(L)'
;MAHPIQEELFSPEQYTRICSRCRREFSRTRSFFPEGRTKDGMSSVCRQCTQFKVPGNGRSSSESFQLAEKTVKLCADCGMMKPLNDYFMDSHTVDGKARWCKSCSDIRYQAAQKRREDLGSEAWAVFFIQDTRNFRVKIGCSTDPYQSFNALQQASSVNLRLLVVLEGGTQSGAETRERELHRQFAACHEGNGWFECVTVLQQYISLIQQQSREQSQSEFKNPPMRAKPRR
;
A
#
# COMPACT_ATOMS: atom_id res chain seq x y z
N MET A 1 -26.93 -21.51 -12.51
CA MET A 1 -26.80 -20.95 -13.88
C MET A 1 -25.34 -20.59 -14.09
N ALA A 2 -24.57 -21.44 -14.77
CA ALA A 2 -23.14 -21.23 -15.01
C ALA A 2 -22.97 -20.27 -16.20
N HIS A 3 -22.02 -19.34 -16.11
CA HIS A 3 -21.76 -18.36 -17.16
C HIS A 3 -21.12 -19.05 -18.39
N PRO A 4 -21.66 -18.86 -19.62
CA PRO A 4 -21.22 -19.55 -20.84
C PRO A 4 -19.73 -19.37 -21.18
N ILE A 5 -19.14 -18.25 -20.74
CA ILE A 5 -17.74 -17.88 -21.02
C ILE A 5 -16.74 -18.84 -20.33
N GLN A 6 -17.16 -19.55 -19.27
CA GLN A 6 -16.27 -20.47 -18.55
C GLN A 6 -16.17 -21.86 -19.19
N GLU A 7 -17.10 -22.28 -20.06
CA GLU A 7 -17.00 -23.57 -20.75
C GLU A 7 -16.07 -23.49 -21.98
N GLU A 8 -16.04 -22.36 -22.69
CA GLU A 8 -15.14 -22.18 -23.84
C GLU A 8 -13.66 -22.02 -23.45
N LEU A 9 -13.36 -21.42 -22.29
CA LEU A 9 -11.97 -21.18 -21.85
C LEU A 9 -11.39 -22.30 -20.97
N PHE A 10 -12.24 -23.12 -20.34
CA PHE A 10 -11.84 -24.15 -19.39
C PHE A 10 -12.32 -25.54 -19.81
N SER A 11 -12.16 -25.85 -21.11
CA SER A 11 -12.32 -27.19 -21.66
C SER A 11 -11.56 -28.24 -20.82
N PRO A 12 -11.99 -29.52 -20.76
CA PRO A 12 -11.34 -30.59 -20.01
C PRO A 12 -9.86 -30.87 -20.38
N GLU A 13 -9.36 -30.20 -21.42
CA GLU A 13 -8.03 -30.38 -22.01
C GLU A 13 -6.98 -29.38 -21.53
N GLN A 14 -7.19 -28.67 -20.42
CA GLN A 14 -6.09 -27.95 -19.78
C GLN A 14 -5.13 -28.95 -19.12
N TYR A 15 -4.19 -29.46 -19.93
CA TYR A 15 -3.11 -30.35 -19.52
C TYR A 15 -2.22 -29.74 -18.45
N THR A 16 -2.32 -28.44 -18.20
CA THR A 16 -1.50 -27.67 -17.28
C THR A 16 -2.33 -26.83 -16.28
N ARG A 17 -1.71 -26.50 -15.14
CA ARG A 17 -2.27 -25.68 -14.06
C ARG A 17 -1.14 -24.84 -13.45
N ILE A 18 -1.46 -23.60 -13.11
CA ILE A 18 -0.51 -22.67 -12.49
C ILE A 18 -0.54 -22.83 -10.97
N CYS A 19 0.62 -23.02 -10.35
CA CYS A 19 0.75 -23.02 -8.90
C CYS A 19 0.55 -21.62 -8.31
N SER A 20 -0.39 -21.48 -7.37
CA SER A 20 -0.69 -20.19 -6.72
C SER A 20 0.46 -19.65 -5.85
N ARG A 21 1.43 -20.49 -5.44
CA ARG A 21 2.65 -20.07 -4.70
C ARG A 21 3.81 -19.68 -5.62
N CYS A 22 4.26 -20.58 -6.50
CA CYS A 22 5.47 -20.34 -7.31
C CYS A 22 5.18 -19.87 -8.74
N ARG A 23 3.92 -19.77 -9.15
CA ARG A 23 3.45 -19.28 -10.47
C ARG A 23 4.00 -20.02 -11.69
N ARG A 24 4.67 -21.16 -11.47
CA ARG A 24 5.06 -22.07 -12.55
C ARG A 24 3.84 -22.85 -13.02
N GLU A 25 3.83 -23.08 -14.32
CA GLU A 25 2.88 -23.94 -14.99
C GLU A 25 3.38 -25.40 -14.91
N PHE A 26 2.50 -26.29 -14.44
CA PHE A 26 2.80 -27.71 -14.30
C PHE A 26 1.66 -28.52 -14.88
N SER A 27 1.92 -29.77 -15.22
CA SER A 27 0.86 -30.68 -15.65
C SER A 27 -0.24 -30.77 -14.59
N ARG A 28 -1.50 -30.75 -15.01
CA ARG A 28 -2.69 -30.78 -14.14
C ARG A 28 -2.94 -32.21 -13.62
N THR A 29 -1.97 -32.76 -12.90
CA THR A 29 -1.98 -34.13 -12.40
C THR A 29 -1.66 -34.17 -10.90
N ARG A 30 -2.06 -35.26 -10.24
CA ARG A 30 -1.79 -35.51 -8.81
C ARG A 30 -0.30 -35.59 -8.46
N SER A 31 0.56 -35.78 -9.46
CA SER A 31 2.02 -35.76 -9.35
C SER A 31 2.56 -34.36 -9.09
N PHE A 32 1.90 -33.31 -9.60
CA PHE A 32 2.31 -31.93 -9.39
C PHE A 32 1.43 -31.19 -8.39
N PHE A 33 0.14 -31.55 -8.25
CA PHE A 33 -0.76 -30.93 -7.29
C PHE A 33 -1.32 -32.00 -6.34
N PRO A 34 -1.09 -31.88 -5.02
CA PRO A 34 -1.69 -32.80 -4.05
C PRO A 34 -3.21 -32.60 -3.98
N GLU A 35 -3.91 -33.46 -3.24
CA GLU A 35 -5.35 -33.31 -3.03
C GLU A 35 -5.68 -31.96 -2.38
N GLY A 36 -6.79 -31.36 -2.79
CA GLY A 36 -7.18 -30.02 -2.37
C GLY A 36 -8.67 -29.76 -2.49
N ARG A 37 -9.06 -28.52 -2.20
CA ARG A 37 -10.47 -28.10 -2.08
C ARG A 37 -11.03 -27.43 -3.33
N THR A 38 -10.30 -27.38 -4.45
CA THR A 38 -10.85 -26.83 -5.69
C THR A 38 -11.78 -27.85 -6.36
N LYS A 39 -12.60 -27.40 -7.32
CA LYS A 39 -13.63 -28.22 -7.97
C LYS A 39 -13.10 -29.52 -8.59
N ASP A 40 -11.82 -29.55 -8.98
CA ASP A 40 -11.13 -30.71 -9.54
C ASP A 40 -10.41 -31.60 -8.50
N GLY A 41 -10.66 -31.38 -7.21
CA GLY A 41 -10.10 -32.18 -6.11
C GLY A 41 -8.58 -32.05 -5.92
N MET A 42 -7.92 -31.13 -6.64
CA MET A 42 -6.48 -30.87 -6.56
C MET A 42 -6.22 -29.56 -5.81
N SER A 43 -5.02 -29.38 -5.26
CA SER A 43 -4.62 -28.14 -4.59
C SER A 43 -4.39 -27.02 -5.61
N SER A 44 -4.59 -25.76 -5.20
CA SER A 44 -4.12 -24.61 -5.99
C SER A 44 -2.60 -24.44 -5.91
N VAL A 45 -1.94 -25.17 -5.01
CA VAL A 45 -0.51 -25.11 -4.71
C VAL A 45 0.16 -26.43 -5.13
N CYS A 46 1.29 -26.38 -5.83
CA CYS A 46 2.01 -27.59 -6.25
C CYS A 46 2.66 -28.33 -5.06
N ARG A 47 2.97 -29.62 -5.23
CA ARG A 47 3.54 -30.50 -4.21
C ARG A 47 4.82 -29.96 -3.61
N GLN A 48 5.74 -29.46 -4.45
CA GLN A 48 6.97 -28.82 -3.98
C GLN A 48 6.64 -27.67 -3.02
N CYS A 49 5.75 -26.78 -3.45
CA CYS A 49 5.30 -25.65 -2.65
C CYS A 49 4.49 -26.04 -1.40
N THR A 50 3.87 -27.22 -1.35
CA THR A 50 3.24 -27.74 -0.11
C THR A 50 4.23 -28.40 0.85
N GLN A 51 5.32 -28.98 0.33
CA GLN A 51 6.39 -29.58 1.12
C GLN A 51 7.34 -28.51 1.71
N PHE A 52 7.39 -27.32 1.10
CA PHE A 52 7.85 -26.10 1.77
C PHE A 52 6.89 -25.73 2.91
N LYS A 53 7.03 -26.45 4.03
CA LYS A 53 6.61 -25.97 5.34
C LYS A 53 7.53 -24.81 5.67
N VAL A 54 6.98 -23.61 5.82
CA VAL A 54 7.71 -22.50 6.43
C VAL A 54 8.10 -23.01 7.82
N PRO A 55 9.40 -23.16 8.15
CA PRO A 55 9.77 -23.48 9.51
C PRO A 55 9.38 -22.26 10.34
N GLY A 56 8.51 -22.47 11.34
CA GLY A 56 8.54 -21.58 12.49
C GLY A 56 9.98 -21.56 13.03
N ASN A 57 10.51 -20.38 13.30
CA ASN A 57 11.75 -20.11 14.04
C ASN A 57 12.78 -21.26 14.06
N GLY A 58 13.65 -21.36 13.05
CA GLY A 58 14.72 -22.37 13.03
C GLY A 58 15.78 -22.12 11.98
N ARG A 59 16.94 -21.66 12.45
CA ARG A 59 18.22 -21.34 11.79
C ARG A 59 18.65 -22.15 10.54
N SER A 60 19.14 -21.38 9.56
CA SER A 60 20.33 -21.55 8.69
C SER A 60 20.58 -22.85 7.93
N SER A 61 20.62 -22.76 6.59
CA SER A 61 21.72 -23.34 5.81
C SER A 61 21.95 -22.56 4.51
N SER A 62 23.22 -22.46 4.17
CA SER A 62 23.91 -21.53 3.28
C SER A 62 23.91 -21.95 1.80
N GLU A 63 22.77 -22.41 1.29
CA GLU A 63 22.59 -22.73 -0.15
C GLU A 63 21.44 -21.92 -0.79
N SER A 64 21.00 -20.86 -0.11
CA SER A 64 19.79 -20.10 -0.42
C SER A 64 20.03 -18.79 -1.18
N PHE A 65 21.28 -18.48 -1.55
CA PHE A 65 21.66 -17.17 -2.08
C PHE A 65 21.38 -16.95 -3.56
N GLN A 66 21.12 -18.00 -4.36
CA GLN A 66 20.95 -17.83 -5.82
C GLN A 66 19.50 -17.92 -6.33
N LEU A 67 18.54 -18.34 -5.50
CA LEU A 67 17.11 -18.39 -5.88
C LEU A 67 16.25 -17.31 -5.19
N ALA A 68 16.79 -16.62 -4.19
CA ALA A 68 16.07 -15.64 -3.37
C ALA A 68 15.72 -14.34 -4.13
N GLU A 69 16.52 -13.93 -5.12
CA GLU A 69 16.36 -12.64 -5.81
C GLU A 69 15.03 -12.49 -6.56
N LYS A 70 14.39 -13.58 -7.00
CA LYS A 70 13.09 -13.55 -7.69
C LYS A 70 11.87 -13.61 -6.76
N THR A 71 12.08 -13.78 -5.45
CA THR A 71 10.98 -13.98 -4.48
C THR A 71 10.82 -12.84 -3.50
N VAL A 72 11.64 -11.80 -3.61
CA VAL A 72 11.60 -10.61 -2.77
C VAL A 72 11.37 -9.37 -3.63
N LYS A 73 10.67 -8.38 -3.07
CA LYS A 73 10.38 -7.08 -3.68
C LYS A 73 10.70 -5.99 -2.66
N LEU A 74 11.11 -4.82 -3.15
CA LEU A 74 11.30 -3.64 -2.32
C LEU A 74 9.93 -2.99 -2.03
N CYS A 75 9.59 -2.80 -0.76
CA CYS A 75 8.40 -2.01 -0.41
C CYS A 75 8.65 -0.54 -0.70
N ALA A 76 7.81 0.11 -1.51
CA ALA A 76 7.99 1.53 -1.83
C ALA A 76 7.66 2.50 -0.68
N ASP A 77 7.21 1.98 0.47
CA ASP A 77 6.88 2.77 1.66
C ASP A 77 8.01 2.65 2.68
N CYS A 78 8.22 1.45 3.23
CA CYS A 78 9.27 1.22 4.23
C CYS A 78 10.67 0.97 3.66
N GLY A 79 10.82 0.83 2.33
CA GLY A 79 12.12 0.60 1.68
C GLY A 79 12.76 -0.76 1.99
N MET A 80 12.05 -1.69 2.65
CA MET A 80 12.59 -3.00 3.01
C MET A 80 12.34 -4.02 1.89
N MET A 81 13.33 -4.86 1.62
CA MET A 81 13.18 -6.05 0.80
C MET A 81 12.36 -7.09 1.55
N LYS A 82 11.18 -7.43 1.04
CA LYS A 82 10.26 -8.40 1.66
C LYS A 82 9.84 -9.47 0.66
N PRO A 83 9.50 -10.68 1.11
CA PRO A 83 8.99 -11.74 0.23
C PRO A 83 7.74 -11.29 -0.52
N LEU A 84 7.53 -11.74 -1.77
CA LEU A 84 6.33 -11.42 -2.57
C LEU A 84 5.01 -11.86 -1.90
N ASN A 85 5.05 -12.76 -0.92
CA ASN A 85 3.89 -13.18 -0.12
C ASN A 85 3.49 -12.14 0.94
N ASP A 86 4.37 -11.22 1.28
CA ASP A 86 4.10 -10.08 2.15
C ASP A 86 3.45 -8.92 1.39
N TYR A 87 3.05 -9.13 0.13
CA TYR A 87 2.36 -8.14 -0.68
C TYR A 87 0.97 -8.67 -1.08
N PHE A 88 -0.02 -7.78 -1.12
CA PHE A 88 -1.31 -8.09 -1.71
C PHE A 88 -1.20 -8.29 -3.23
N MET A 89 -2.21 -8.91 -3.84
CA MET A 89 -2.29 -9.04 -5.30
C MET A 89 -2.76 -7.70 -5.89
N ASP A 90 -2.15 -7.30 -7.01
CA ASP A 90 -2.53 -6.06 -7.71
C ASP A 90 -2.40 -6.28 -9.23
N SER A 91 -3.54 -6.36 -9.91
CA SER A 91 -3.62 -6.57 -11.36
C SER A 91 -3.10 -5.40 -12.19
N HIS A 92 -2.91 -4.23 -11.59
CA HIS A 92 -2.40 -3.04 -12.28
C HIS A 92 -0.88 -2.98 -12.31
N THR A 93 -0.20 -3.91 -11.64
CA THR A 93 1.27 -3.97 -11.57
C THR A 93 1.82 -5.08 -12.44
N VAL A 94 2.98 -4.84 -13.06
CA VAL A 94 3.65 -5.80 -13.97
C VAL A 94 3.97 -7.11 -13.27
N ASP A 95 4.33 -7.07 -11.99
CA ASP A 95 4.64 -8.24 -11.18
C ASP A 95 3.42 -8.85 -10.46
N GLY A 96 2.22 -8.28 -10.67
CA GLY A 96 0.97 -8.75 -10.08
C GLY A 96 0.89 -8.57 -8.56
N LYS A 97 1.76 -7.71 -7.98
CA LYS A 97 1.89 -7.51 -6.54
C LYS A 97 1.80 -6.03 -6.20
N ALA A 98 1.10 -5.74 -5.12
CA ALA A 98 1.00 -4.39 -4.58
C ALA A 98 2.39 -3.75 -4.42
N ARG A 99 2.41 -2.44 -4.51
CA ARG A 99 3.63 -1.64 -4.37
C ARG A 99 4.17 -1.60 -2.93
N TRP A 100 3.30 -1.85 -1.97
CA TRP A 100 3.61 -1.84 -0.54
C TRP A 100 3.31 -3.19 0.09
N CYS A 101 4.11 -3.51 1.10
CA CYS A 101 3.88 -4.71 1.88
C CYS A 101 2.62 -4.58 2.75
N LYS A 102 2.03 -5.72 3.11
CA LYS A 102 0.84 -5.86 3.93
C LYS A 102 0.91 -5.03 5.21
N SER A 103 2.05 -5.06 5.92
CA SER A 103 2.21 -4.26 7.15
C SER A 103 2.08 -2.76 6.93
N CYS A 104 2.62 -2.23 5.81
CA CYS A 104 2.45 -0.82 5.46
C CYS A 104 1.01 -0.51 5.06
N SER A 105 0.37 -1.42 4.32
CA SER A 105 -1.05 -1.30 4.00
C SER A 105 -1.93 -1.30 5.25
N ASP A 106 -1.63 -2.14 6.23
CA ASP A 106 -2.36 -2.23 7.50
C ASP A 106 -2.20 -0.95 8.32
N ILE A 107 -0.98 -0.40 8.41
CA ILE A 107 -0.73 0.89 9.09
C ILE A 107 -1.58 1.99 8.45
N ARG A 108 -1.63 2.06 7.11
CA ARG A 108 -2.44 3.08 6.41
C ARG A 108 -3.92 2.87 6.60
N TYR A 109 -4.37 1.61 6.56
CA TYR A 109 -5.76 1.27 6.84
C TYR A 109 -6.16 1.70 8.26
N GLN A 110 -5.33 1.39 9.26
CA GLN A 110 -5.55 1.82 10.64
C GLN A 110 -5.53 3.34 10.79
N ALA A 111 -4.60 4.04 10.13
CA ALA A 111 -4.56 5.50 10.14
C ALA A 111 -5.83 6.12 9.53
N ALA A 112 -6.35 5.52 8.45
CA ALA A 112 -7.60 5.94 7.83
C ALA A 112 -8.81 5.65 8.72
N GLN A 113 -8.86 4.50 9.41
CA GLN A 113 -9.93 4.18 10.37
C GLN A 113 -9.90 5.13 11.57
N LYS A 114 -8.74 5.32 12.21
CA LYS A 114 -8.57 6.24 13.34
C LYS A 114 -9.01 7.65 12.97
N ARG A 115 -8.64 8.14 11.79
CA ARG A 115 -9.14 9.43 11.26
C ARG A 115 -10.66 9.50 11.18
N ARG A 116 -11.30 8.45 10.66
CA ARG A 116 -12.77 8.39 10.52
C ARG A 116 -13.45 8.35 11.88
N GLU A 117 -12.83 7.72 12.87
CA GLU A 117 -13.29 7.70 14.26
C GLU A 117 -13.15 9.06 14.94
N ASP A 118 -11.97 9.69 14.83
CA ASP A 118 -11.65 10.95 15.52
C ASP A 118 -12.36 12.17 14.89
N LEU A 119 -12.51 12.18 13.56
CA LEU A 119 -12.96 13.37 12.80
C LEU A 119 -14.28 13.14 12.05
N GLY A 120 -14.78 11.91 12.00
CA GLY A 120 -15.95 11.52 11.21
C GLY A 120 -15.61 11.14 9.75
N SER A 121 -16.54 10.43 9.10
CA SER A 121 -16.37 9.96 7.70
C SER A 121 -16.25 11.08 6.68
N GLU A 122 -16.76 12.27 7.02
CA GLU A 122 -16.82 13.45 6.15
C GLU A 122 -15.69 14.45 6.40
N ALA A 123 -14.68 14.07 7.19
CA ALA A 123 -13.55 14.93 7.48
C ALA A 123 -12.65 15.09 6.25
N TRP A 124 -12.54 16.31 5.74
CA TRP A 124 -11.63 16.65 4.65
C TRP A 124 -10.24 16.93 5.17
N ALA A 125 -9.25 16.71 4.32
CA ALA A 125 -7.86 17.06 4.59
C ALA A 125 -7.17 17.60 3.35
N VAL A 126 -6.17 18.46 3.58
CA VAL A 126 -5.25 18.94 2.57
C VAL A 126 -4.01 18.05 2.59
N PHE A 127 -3.52 17.64 1.43
CA PHE A 127 -2.37 16.75 1.32
C PHE A 127 -1.32 17.28 0.35
N PHE A 128 -0.09 16.80 0.54
CA PHE A 128 1.07 17.11 -0.29
C PHE A 128 1.64 15.82 -0.85
N ILE A 129 1.67 15.68 -2.17
CA ILE A 129 2.22 14.50 -2.86
C ILE A 129 3.38 14.94 -3.74
N GLN A 130 4.54 14.32 -3.58
CA GLN A 130 5.74 14.65 -4.34
C GLN A 130 6.06 13.60 -5.40
N ASP A 131 6.40 14.06 -6.60
CA ASP A 131 7.04 13.28 -7.66
C ASP A 131 8.53 13.04 -7.32
N THR A 132 8.99 11.79 -7.35
CA THR A 132 10.40 11.45 -7.10
C THR A 132 11.36 11.78 -8.23
N ARG A 133 10.87 12.05 -9.45
CA ARG A 133 11.71 12.37 -10.61
C ARG A 133 12.03 13.85 -10.70
N ASN A 134 10.99 14.69 -10.68
CA ASN A 134 11.12 16.14 -10.87
C ASN A 134 10.95 16.92 -9.56
N PHE A 135 10.77 16.22 -8.44
CA PHE A 135 10.54 16.79 -7.10
C PHE A 135 9.32 17.69 -6.95
N ARG A 136 8.49 17.84 -7.99
CA ARG A 136 7.26 18.62 -7.97
C ARG A 136 6.28 18.12 -6.92
N VAL A 137 5.56 19.04 -6.32
CA VAL A 137 4.61 18.77 -5.24
C VAL A 137 3.20 19.11 -5.72
N LYS A 138 2.28 18.15 -5.61
CA LYS A 138 0.86 18.37 -5.74
C LYS A 138 0.27 18.74 -4.39
N ILE A 139 -0.44 19.86 -4.36
CA ILE A 139 -1.26 20.28 -3.22
C ILE A 139 -2.72 20.04 -3.63
N GLY A 140 -3.46 19.30 -2.82
CA GLY A 140 -4.88 19.05 -3.06
C GLY A 140 -5.62 18.75 -1.77
N CYS A 141 -6.94 18.63 -1.85
CA CYS A 141 -7.78 18.27 -0.70
C CYS A 141 -8.76 17.15 -1.04
N SER A 142 -9.05 16.28 -0.07
CA SER A 142 -10.06 15.22 -0.19
C SER A 142 -10.46 14.66 1.18
N THR A 143 -11.55 13.88 1.20
CA THR A 143 -11.95 13.08 2.37
C THR A 143 -11.01 11.91 2.65
N ASP A 144 -10.39 11.36 1.61
CA ASP A 144 -9.40 10.27 1.72
C ASP A 144 -8.12 10.58 0.90
N PRO A 145 -7.12 11.19 1.56
CA PRO A 145 -5.83 11.50 0.93
C PRO A 145 -5.08 10.27 0.41
N TYR A 146 -5.24 9.10 1.05
CA TYR A 146 -4.57 7.86 0.63
C TYR A 146 -5.20 7.30 -0.64
N GLN A 147 -6.52 7.35 -0.76
CA GLN A 147 -7.20 7.02 -2.00
C GLN A 147 -6.78 7.95 -3.14
N SER A 148 -6.71 9.25 -2.85
CA SER A 148 -6.27 10.26 -3.83
C SER A 148 -4.83 10.01 -4.30
N PHE A 149 -3.93 9.68 -3.37
CA PHE A 149 -2.56 9.28 -3.67
C PHE A 149 -2.48 8.01 -4.51
N ASN A 150 -3.27 6.97 -4.21
CA ASN A 150 -3.29 5.73 -4.98
C ASN A 150 -3.75 5.96 -6.42
N ALA A 151 -4.82 6.73 -6.61
CA ALA A 151 -5.33 7.08 -7.94
C ALA A 151 -4.28 7.85 -8.75
N LEU A 152 -3.62 8.85 -8.13
CA LEU A 152 -2.54 9.60 -8.76
C LEU A 152 -1.33 8.71 -9.11
N GLN A 153 -0.97 7.78 -8.24
CA GLN A 153 0.13 6.85 -8.50
C GLN A 153 -0.19 5.91 -9.65
N GLN A 154 -1.43 5.44 -9.80
CA GLN A 154 -1.85 4.58 -10.92
C GLN A 154 -1.82 5.33 -12.25
N ALA A 155 -2.16 6.62 -12.25
CA ALA A 155 -2.10 7.49 -13.43
C ALA A 155 -0.67 7.99 -13.75
N SER A 156 0.31 7.74 -12.87
CA SER A 156 1.65 8.29 -12.95
C SER A 156 2.67 7.21 -13.34
N SER A 157 3.53 7.51 -14.32
CA SER A 157 4.68 6.68 -14.68
C SER A 157 5.87 6.83 -13.72
N VAL A 158 5.79 7.78 -12.78
CA VAL A 158 6.81 8.06 -11.78
C VAL A 158 6.33 7.71 -10.39
N ASN A 159 7.30 7.36 -9.54
CA ASN A 159 7.04 7.05 -8.14
C ASN A 159 6.64 8.34 -7.40
N LEU A 160 5.51 8.29 -6.72
CA LEU A 160 5.02 9.39 -5.89
C LEU A 160 5.24 9.08 -4.41
N ARG A 161 5.31 10.14 -3.60
CA ARG A 161 5.39 10.08 -2.14
C ARG A 161 4.36 11.00 -1.51
N LEU A 162 3.50 10.48 -0.64
CA LEU A 162 2.63 11.30 0.20
C LEU A 162 3.49 11.88 1.33
N LEU A 163 3.71 13.19 1.33
CA LEU A 163 4.61 13.87 2.26
C LEU A 163 3.91 14.30 3.54
N VAL A 164 2.71 14.86 3.42
CA VAL A 164 1.96 15.49 4.51
C VAL A 164 0.46 15.30 4.29
N VAL A 165 -0.26 15.10 5.39
CA VAL A 165 -1.72 15.19 5.47
C VAL A 165 -2.07 16.17 6.59
N LEU A 166 -2.78 17.24 6.23
CA LEU A 166 -3.27 18.28 7.13
C LEU A 166 -4.78 18.12 7.28
N GLU A 167 -5.23 17.85 8.49
CA GLU A 167 -6.66 17.75 8.79
C GLU A 167 -7.35 19.10 8.55
N GLY A 168 -8.42 19.08 7.74
CA GLY A 168 -9.13 20.24 7.22
C GLY A 168 -10.55 20.42 7.75
N GLY A 169 -11.02 19.53 8.63
CA GLY A 169 -12.37 19.59 9.17
C GLY A 169 -13.42 19.43 8.07
N THR A 170 -14.17 20.49 7.78
CA THR A 170 -15.22 20.50 6.74
C THR A 170 -14.64 20.65 5.33
N GLN A 171 -15.42 20.27 4.31
CA GLN A 171 -15.06 20.47 2.90
C GLN A 171 -14.64 21.92 2.60
N SER A 172 -15.50 22.89 2.95
CA SER A 172 -15.23 24.31 2.70
C SER A 172 -13.96 24.78 3.41
N GLY A 173 -13.66 24.27 4.62
CA GLY A 173 -12.43 24.60 5.33
C GLY A 173 -11.19 24.08 4.61
N ALA A 174 -11.21 22.81 4.18
CA ALA A 174 -10.11 22.20 3.45
C ALA A 174 -9.86 22.84 2.08
N GLU A 175 -10.91 23.11 1.31
CA GLU A 175 -10.83 23.82 0.02
C GLU A 175 -10.32 25.26 0.18
N THR A 176 -10.78 25.98 1.22
CA THR A 176 -10.27 27.32 1.51
C THR A 176 -8.77 27.29 1.80
N ARG A 177 -8.33 26.30 2.60
CA ARG A 177 -6.93 26.13 2.96
C ARG A 177 -6.07 25.73 1.76
N GLU A 178 -6.57 24.83 0.91
CA GLU A 178 -5.93 24.45 -0.35
C GLU A 178 -5.76 25.67 -1.27
N ARG A 179 -6.81 26.48 -1.44
CA ARG A 179 -6.78 27.70 -2.25
C ARG A 179 -5.78 28.73 -1.72
N GLU A 180 -5.70 28.90 -0.40
CA GLU A 180 -4.72 29.80 0.20
C GLU A 180 -3.29 29.31 -0.02
N LEU A 181 -3.03 28.00 0.09
CA LEU A 181 -1.72 27.42 -0.25
C LEU A 181 -1.39 27.61 -1.74
N HIS A 182 -2.36 27.39 -2.63
CA HIS A 182 -2.18 27.65 -4.06
C HIS A 182 -1.85 29.12 -4.33
N ARG A 183 -2.50 30.05 -3.62
CA ARG A 183 -2.23 31.50 -3.70
C ARG A 183 -0.84 31.82 -3.16
N GLN A 184 -0.46 31.25 -2.02
CA GLN A 184 0.84 31.46 -1.38
C GLN A 184 2.00 30.99 -2.26
N PHE A 185 1.83 29.86 -2.96
CA PHE A 185 2.84 29.26 -3.83
C PHE A 185 2.58 29.52 -5.32
N ALA A 186 1.75 30.51 -5.67
CA ALA A 186 1.35 30.78 -7.05
C ALA A 186 2.54 31.03 -7.99
N ALA A 187 3.62 31.62 -7.48
CA ALA A 187 4.84 31.90 -8.25
C ALA A 187 5.55 30.64 -8.79
N CYS A 188 5.31 29.48 -8.19
CA CYS A 188 5.91 28.20 -8.59
C CYS A 188 4.88 27.17 -9.09
N HIS A 189 3.67 27.63 -9.47
CA HIS A 189 2.60 26.75 -9.94
C HIS A 189 2.82 26.30 -11.40
N GLU A 190 2.82 25.00 -11.64
CA GLU A 190 3.01 24.36 -12.96
C GLU A 190 1.69 23.92 -13.63
N GLY A 191 0.55 24.07 -12.96
CA GLY A 191 -0.76 23.65 -13.47
C GLY A 191 -1.33 22.40 -12.79
N ASN A 192 -2.66 22.26 -12.81
CA ASN A 192 -3.40 21.13 -12.21
C ASN A 192 -3.08 20.90 -10.72
N GLY A 193 -2.74 21.97 -9.98
CA GLY A 193 -2.34 21.93 -8.58
C GLY A 193 -0.96 21.32 -8.33
N TRP A 194 -0.10 21.23 -9.35
CA TRP A 194 1.32 20.90 -9.20
C TRP A 194 2.16 22.17 -9.06
N PHE A 195 3.20 22.07 -8.24
CA PHE A 195 4.11 23.16 -7.90
C PHE A 195 5.55 22.67 -7.99
N GLU A 196 6.44 23.51 -8.48
CA GLU A 196 7.88 23.29 -8.37
C GLU A 196 8.28 23.32 -6.89
N CYS A 197 9.13 22.38 -6.46
CA CYS A 197 9.57 22.31 -5.06
C CYS A 197 10.70 23.29 -4.79
N VAL A 198 10.34 24.57 -4.73
CA VAL A 198 11.23 25.65 -4.31
C VAL A 198 11.51 25.59 -2.81
N THR A 199 12.61 26.21 -2.37
CA THR A 199 13.07 26.16 -0.97
C THR A 199 11.98 26.54 0.04
N VAL A 200 11.16 27.54 -0.27
CA VAL A 200 10.07 28.01 0.63
C VAL A 200 9.02 26.91 0.83
N LEU A 201 8.61 26.22 -0.25
CA LEU A 201 7.64 25.12 -0.17
C LEU A 201 8.24 23.93 0.58
N GLN A 202 9.52 23.61 0.33
CA GLN A 202 10.22 22.55 1.04
C GLN A 202 10.34 22.83 2.55
N GLN A 203 10.65 24.07 2.94
CA GLN A 203 10.70 24.51 4.34
C GLN A 203 9.33 24.42 4.99
N TYR A 204 8.26 24.84 4.30
CA TYR A 204 6.89 24.73 4.79
C TYR A 204 6.49 23.28 5.09
N ILE A 205 6.76 22.37 4.16
CA ILE A 205 6.51 20.93 4.32
C ILE A 205 7.30 20.38 5.52
N SER A 206 8.58 20.76 5.63
CA SER A 206 9.46 20.30 6.72
C SER A 206 8.95 20.75 8.09
N LEU A 207 8.47 21.98 8.19
CA LEU A 207 7.89 22.53 9.43
C LEU A 207 6.66 21.73 9.88
N ILE A 208 5.75 21.42 8.96
CA ILE A 208 4.56 20.61 9.26
C ILE A 208 4.94 19.19 9.71
N GLN A 209 5.93 18.59 9.04
CA GLN A 209 6.42 17.26 9.41
C GLN A 209 7.06 17.23 10.81
N GLN A 210 7.68 18.32 11.25
CA GLN A 210 8.21 18.44 12.62
C GLN A 210 7.08 18.55 13.64
N GLN A 211 6.09 19.42 13.41
CA GLN A 211 4.96 19.61 14.33
C GLN A 211 4.16 18.31 14.55
N SER A 212 3.92 17.54 13.47
CA SER A 212 3.23 16.25 13.57
C SER A 212 4.02 15.20 14.37
N ARG A 213 5.35 15.18 14.26
CA ARG A 213 6.22 14.31 15.08
C ARG A 213 6.19 14.70 16.56
N GLU A 214 6.19 15.99 16.86
CA GLU A 214 6.14 16.51 18.24
C GLU A 214 4.80 16.19 18.91
N GLN A 215 3.68 16.36 18.20
CA GLN A 215 2.35 15.97 18.69
C GLN A 215 2.24 14.46 18.95
N SER A 216 2.82 13.65 18.06
CA SER A 216 2.86 12.19 18.26
C SER A 216 3.69 11.81 19.50
N GLN A 217 4.79 12.52 19.80
CA GLN A 217 5.65 12.23 20.95
C GLN A 217 5.09 12.71 22.30
N SER A 218 4.22 13.72 22.31
CA SER A 218 3.58 14.21 23.54
C SER A 218 2.43 13.29 23.99
N GLU A 219 1.70 12.66 23.07
CA GLU A 219 0.65 11.67 23.38
C GLU A 219 1.22 10.42 24.10
N PHE A 220 2.45 9.99 23.79
CA PHE A 220 3.09 8.86 24.47
C PHE A 220 3.64 9.17 25.88
N LYS A 221 3.70 10.45 26.30
CA LYS A 221 4.25 10.84 27.61
C LYS A 221 3.22 10.88 28.74
N ASN A 222 1.93 10.75 28.44
CA ASN A 222 0.87 10.71 29.45
C ASN A 222 0.20 9.32 29.50
N PRO A 223 0.69 8.36 30.30
CA PRO A 223 -0.03 7.12 30.51
C PRO A 223 -1.36 7.39 31.22
N PRO A 224 -2.47 6.75 30.84
CA PRO A 224 -3.72 6.89 31.55
C PRO A 224 -3.55 6.36 32.98
N MET A 225 -3.69 7.24 33.97
CA MET A 225 -3.76 6.83 35.37
C MET A 225 -4.96 5.88 35.53
N ARG A 226 -4.68 4.59 35.74
CA ARG A 226 -5.70 3.61 36.14
C ARG A 226 -6.27 4.03 37.50
N ALA A 227 -7.43 4.69 37.50
CA ALA A 227 -8.25 4.81 38.69
C ALA A 227 -8.79 3.42 39.04
N LYS A 228 -8.23 2.80 40.09
CA LYS A 228 -8.81 1.58 40.66
C LYS A 228 -10.18 1.93 41.25
N PRO A 229 -11.24 1.15 40.99
CA PRO A 229 -12.49 1.33 41.71
C PRO A 229 -12.26 0.98 43.18
N ARG A 230 -12.56 1.93 44.08
CA ARG A 230 -12.64 1.65 45.52
C ARG A 230 -13.86 0.76 45.74
N ARG A 231 -13.62 -0.40 46.36
CA ARG A 231 -14.63 -1.32 46.90
C ARG A 231 -15.25 -0.73 48.15
#